data_AF-A0A0L8GCJ7-F1
#
_entry.id   AF-A0A0L8GCJ7-F1
#
_cell.length_a   1.000
_cell.length_b   1.000
_cell.length_c   1.000
_cell.angle_alpha   90.00
_cell.angle_beta   90.00
_cell.angle_gamma   90.00
#
_symmetry.space_group_name_H-M   'P 1'
#
loop_
_entity.id
_entity.type
_entity.pdbx_description
1 polymer ?
#
loop_
_entity_poly.entity_id
_entity_poly.type
_entity_poly.pdbx_seq_one_letter_code
_entity_poly.pdbx_strand_id
1 'polypeptide(L)'
;MQLFDRLNVINKNPNYLSSCSESLPNKKFFTKEIPLNSVKLLELVGEGAFGQVFRGEMFTNEDQPPTTVAVKVLKNDVSNKVKEDFEREVEITSSFDHDNILKLLGIIIHDIRETPYMVFEYMTHGDLAQVLRKNDPHVKIGETSVKLTKVELIDIATQIACGMNYLSSQHFVHRDLATRNCLVGDSLTVKISDFGLSRDIYTCDYYRIGGSRMLPVRWMAPESVKYGRFTSESDVWSYGVVLWEIFSYGKQPYFGHSNEEVVTFINSGITLEKPEWCPPTIYNIMSGCWKQDPRDRLTLKTIYKHLIDYSHSLIRNVHIQPSVDWDSERIYLI
;
A
#
# COMPACT_ATOMS: atom_id res chain seq x y z
N MET A 1 -16.11 -3.96 33.44
CA MET A 1 -14.72 -3.45 33.44
C MET A 1 -13.73 -4.63 33.31
N GLN A 2 -13.85 -5.44 32.25
CA GLN A 2 -12.94 -6.59 31.98
C GLN A 2 -13.06 -7.15 30.53
N LEU A 3 -13.56 -6.36 29.57
CA LEU A 3 -13.59 -6.71 28.13
C LEU A 3 -12.76 -5.76 27.25
N PHE A 4 -12.27 -4.65 27.81
CA PHE A 4 -11.56 -3.59 27.06
C PHE A 4 -10.05 -3.83 26.91
N ASP A 5 -9.46 -4.72 27.70
CA ASP A 5 -8.02 -5.02 27.64
C ASP A 5 -7.62 -6.01 26.52
N ARG A 6 -8.59 -6.63 25.84
CA ARG A 6 -8.31 -7.59 24.74
C ARG A 6 -8.18 -6.96 23.35
N LEU A 7 -8.60 -5.70 23.16
CA LEU A 7 -8.56 -5.05 21.84
C LEU A 7 -7.32 -4.16 21.63
N ASN A 8 -6.60 -3.82 22.70
CA ASN A 8 -5.32 -3.09 22.64
C ASN A 8 -4.10 -3.99 22.36
N VAL A 9 -4.31 -5.29 22.11
CA VAL A 9 -3.24 -6.29 21.92
C VAL A 9 -3.00 -6.63 20.45
N ILE A 10 -3.80 -6.14 19.52
CA ILE A 10 -3.76 -6.67 18.15
C ILE A 10 -2.85 -5.81 17.25
N ASN A 11 -1.60 -5.63 17.65
CA ASN A 11 -0.46 -5.72 16.71
C ASN A 11 0.43 -6.92 17.05
N LYS A 12 -0.08 -7.86 17.86
CA LYS A 12 0.54 -9.16 18.08
C LYS A 12 -0.03 -10.12 17.06
N ASN A 13 0.70 -10.31 15.97
CA ASN A 13 0.69 -11.61 15.34
C ASN A 13 1.56 -12.52 16.23
N PRO A 14 0.99 -13.45 17.00
CA PRO A 14 1.77 -14.30 17.91
C PRO A 14 2.73 -15.24 17.16
N ASN A 15 2.59 -15.37 15.83
CA ASN A 15 3.39 -16.27 15.02
C ASN A 15 4.79 -15.74 14.65
N TYR A 16 5.08 -14.45 14.84
CA TYR A 16 6.46 -13.94 14.68
C TYR A 16 7.44 -14.49 15.74
N LEU A 17 6.90 -15.00 16.86
CA LEU A 17 7.71 -15.48 17.98
C LEU A 17 8.18 -16.95 17.83
N SER A 18 7.87 -17.63 16.72
CA SER A 18 7.96 -19.10 16.65
C SER A 18 9.15 -19.70 15.90
N SER A 19 10.10 -18.92 15.36
CA SER A 19 11.29 -19.54 14.74
C SER A 19 12.51 -18.65 14.76
N CYS A 20 13.30 -18.74 15.83
CA CYS A 20 14.78 -18.69 15.81
C CYS A 20 15.31 -18.80 17.25
N SER A 21 15.37 -20.02 17.78
CA SER A 21 16.15 -20.32 18.96
C SER A 21 17.58 -20.65 18.55
N GLU A 22 18.43 -19.61 18.44
CA GLU A 22 19.88 -19.65 18.67
C GLU A 22 20.43 -18.21 18.57
N SER A 23 20.44 -17.51 19.70
CA SER A 23 20.84 -16.11 19.82
C SER A 23 22.36 -15.95 19.85
N LEU A 24 22.92 -15.11 18.97
CA LEU A 24 24.22 -14.47 19.15
C LEU A 24 24.07 -13.29 20.12
N PRO A 25 24.93 -13.11 21.15
CA PRO A 25 24.57 -12.33 22.34
C PRO A 25 24.56 -10.78 22.22
N ASN A 26 24.60 -10.16 21.04
CA ASN A 26 24.82 -8.70 20.96
C ASN A 26 24.12 -7.94 19.81
N LYS A 27 23.17 -8.53 19.07
CA LYS A 27 22.38 -7.77 18.08
C LYS A 27 20.94 -7.59 18.55
N LYS A 28 20.57 -6.35 18.86
CA LYS A 28 19.18 -5.98 19.23
C LYS A 28 18.22 -6.05 18.04
N PHE A 29 18.73 -5.93 16.81
CA PHE A 29 17.95 -6.03 15.57
C PHE A 29 18.63 -6.95 14.56
N PHE A 30 17.84 -7.69 13.78
CA PHE A 30 18.33 -8.52 12.66
C PHE A 30 18.52 -7.71 11.35
N THR A 31 18.44 -6.39 11.41
CA THR A 31 18.65 -5.49 10.27
C THR A 31 20.03 -4.83 10.28
N LYS A 32 20.44 -4.25 9.15
CA LYS A 32 21.71 -3.55 9.01
C LYS A 32 21.70 -2.24 9.82
N GLU A 33 22.72 -2.05 10.65
CA GLU A 33 22.99 -0.74 11.26
C GLU A 33 23.81 0.11 10.28
N ILE A 34 23.30 1.29 9.96
CA ILE A 34 23.87 2.24 9.02
C ILE A 34 24.56 3.34 9.83
N PRO A 35 25.86 3.64 9.58
CA PRO A 35 26.54 4.73 10.26
C PRO A 35 25.83 6.07 9.97
N LEU A 36 25.59 6.89 11.01
CA LEU A 36 24.94 8.19 10.84
C LEU A 36 25.63 9.05 9.77
N ASN A 37 26.96 9.08 9.77
CA ASN A 37 27.76 9.88 8.83
C ASN A 37 27.65 9.41 7.37
N SER A 38 27.08 8.23 7.12
CA SER A 38 26.85 7.70 5.78
C SER A 38 25.52 8.15 5.19
N VAL A 39 24.68 8.88 5.94
CA VAL A 39 23.38 9.37 5.45
C VAL A 39 23.26 10.87 5.66
N LYS A 40 22.99 11.58 4.58
CA LYS A 40 22.68 13.01 4.59
C LYS A 40 21.18 13.20 4.41
N LEU A 41 20.51 13.78 5.41
CA LEU A 41 19.11 14.19 5.29
C LEU A 41 19.02 15.43 4.39
N LEU A 42 18.03 15.44 3.51
CA LEU A 42 17.73 16.54 2.59
C LEU A 42 16.36 17.15 2.96
N GLU A 43 15.42 17.18 2.02
CA GLU A 43 14.09 17.77 2.20
C GLU A 43 13.10 16.85 2.93
N LEU A 44 12.14 17.46 3.64
CA LEU A 44 10.98 16.77 4.21
C LEU A 44 10.03 16.37 3.07
N VAL A 45 9.65 15.09 3.01
CA VAL A 45 8.78 14.52 1.97
C VAL A 45 7.38 14.24 2.51
N GLY A 46 7.26 13.95 3.80
CA GLY A 46 5.97 13.70 4.43
C GLY A 46 6.04 13.78 5.95
N GLU A 47 4.90 14.06 6.56
CA GLU A 47 4.73 14.06 8.00
C GLU A 47 3.47 13.27 8.35
N GLY A 48 3.62 12.35 9.30
CA GLY A 48 2.53 11.51 9.78
C GLY A 48 2.35 11.60 11.28
N ALA A 49 1.42 10.78 11.77
CA ALA A 49 1.11 10.70 13.20
C ALA A 49 2.29 10.19 14.05
N PHE A 50 3.21 9.43 13.44
CA PHE A 50 4.30 8.75 14.16
C PHE A 50 5.67 9.36 13.91
N GLY A 51 5.82 10.25 12.93
CA GLY A 51 7.14 10.69 12.51
C GLY A 51 7.11 11.58 11.27
N GLN A 52 8.30 12.02 10.89
CA GLN A 52 8.61 12.74 9.68
C GLN A 52 9.43 11.84 8.76
N VAL A 53 9.23 11.96 7.45
CA VAL A 53 10.04 11.29 6.44
C VAL A 53 10.74 12.31 5.58
N PHE A 54 12.05 12.14 5.50
CA PHE A 54 12.95 12.97 4.71
C PHE A 54 13.44 12.18 3.51
N ARG A 55 13.65 12.87 2.38
CA ARG A 55 14.52 12.37 1.34
C ARG A 55 15.96 12.49 1.85
N GLY A 56 16.81 11.55 1.50
CA GLY A 56 18.21 11.56 1.90
C GLY A 56 19.11 10.95 0.84
N GLU A 57 20.41 11.13 1.04
CA GLU A 57 21.48 10.51 0.25
C GLU A 57 22.27 9.57 1.16
N MET A 58 22.38 8.30 0.77
CA MET A 58 23.17 7.29 1.46
C MET A 58 24.46 7.00 0.69
N PHE A 59 25.59 7.14 1.36
CA PHE A 59 26.94 6.94 0.84
C PHE A 59 27.46 5.58 1.29
N THR A 60 27.54 4.61 0.39
CA THR A 60 28.02 3.25 0.70
C THR A 60 29.53 3.12 0.55
N ASN A 61 30.11 3.79 -0.45
CA ASN A 61 31.54 3.83 -0.75
C ASN A 61 31.88 5.21 -1.32
N GLU A 62 33.10 5.72 -1.07
CA GLU A 62 33.52 7.04 -1.57
C GLU A 62 33.54 7.15 -3.10
N ASP A 63 33.77 6.02 -3.80
CA ASP A 63 33.86 5.97 -5.27
C ASP A 63 32.51 5.75 -5.99
N GLN A 64 31.41 5.57 -5.25
CA GLN A 64 30.08 5.32 -5.83
C GLN A 64 29.16 6.54 -5.65
N PRO A 65 28.29 6.84 -6.63
CA PRO A 65 27.30 7.89 -6.46
C PRO A 65 26.37 7.53 -5.28
N PRO A 66 25.91 8.54 -4.51
CA PRO A 66 25.01 8.29 -3.39
C PRO A 66 23.70 7.68 -3.88
N THR A 67 23.17 6.74 -3.09
CA THR A 67 21.84 6.19 -3.31
C THR A 67 20.79 7.11 -2.69
N THR A 68 19.76 7.49 -3.44
CA THR A 68 18.64 8.24 -2.86
C THR A 68 17.81 7.32 -1.96
N VAL A 69 17.52 7.75 -0.73
CA VAL A 69 16.82 6.98 0.30
C VAL A 69 15.68 7.80 0.92
N ALA A 70 14.72 7.11 1.54
CA ALA A 70 13.74 7.72 2.43
C ALA A 70 14.11 7.43 3.88
N VAL A 71 14.20 8.47 4.73
CA VAL A 71 14.59 8.34 6.13
C VAL A 71 13.43 8.73 7.02
N LYS A 72 12.90 7.75 7.75
CA LYS A 72 11.84 7.95 8.74
C LYS A 72 12.45 8.24 10.11
N VAL A 73 12.10 9.42 10.63
CA VAL A 73 12.48 9.93 11.93
C VAL A 73 11.21 10.02 12.77
N LEU A 74 11.16 9.34 13.91
CA LEU A 74 9.99 9.46 14.79
C LEU A 74 9.98 10.80 15.53
N LYS A 75 8.79 11.31 15.84
CA LYS A 75 8.63 12.55 16.62
C LYS A 75 9.13 12.37 18.05
N ASN A 76 9.75 13.42 18.60
CA ASN A 76 10.33 13.42 19.94
C ASN A 76 9.24 13.48 21.02
N ASP A 77 8.84 12.32 21.55
CA ASP A 77 8.16 12.18 22.86
C ASP A 77 8.46 10.77 23.40
N VAL A 78 9.57 10.69 24.14
CA VAL A 78 10.33 9.47 24.48
C VAL A 78 9.64 8.64 25.57
N SER A 79 8.36 8.29 25.39
CA SER A 79 7.75 7.25 26.21
C SER A 79 8.31 5.88 25.81
N ASN A 80 8.51 4.98 26.78
CA ASN A 80 8.97 3.60 26.50
C ASN A 80 8.10 2.90 25.45
N LYS A 81 6.81 3.24 25.40
CA LYS A 81 5.85 2.72 24.42
C LYS A 81 6.22 3.07 22.97
N VAL A 82 6.70 4.29 22.70
CA VAL A 82 7.09 4.71 21.34
C VAL A 82 8.34 3.95 20.88
N LYS A 83 9.28 3.67 21.80
CA LYS A 83 10.45 2.83 21.51
C LYS A 83 10.05 1.38 21.22
N GLU A 84 9.17 0.79 22.03
CA GLU A 84 8.66 -0.57 21.80
C GLU A 84 7.90 -0.69 20.48
N ASP A 85 7.12 0.32 20.10
CA ASP A 85 6.39 0.34 18.82
C ASP A 85 7.36 0.47 17.63
N PHE A 86 8.42 1.28 17.75
CA PHE A 86 9.50 1.34 16.75
C PHE A 86 10.21 0.00 16.60
N GLU A 87 10.62 -0.62 17.70
CA GLU A 87 11.36 -1.88 17.68
C GLU A 87 10.55 -2.98 16.99
N ARG A 88 9.26 -3.05 17.30
CA ARG A 88 8.32 -3.95 16.63
C ARG A 88 8.17 -3.64 15.14
N GLU A 89 8.09 -2.36 14.77
CA GLU A 89 8.01 -1.95 13.36
C GLU A 89 9.28 -2.37 12.60
N VAL A 90 10.46 -2.19 13.19
CA VAL A 90 11.73 -2.67 12.60
C VAL A 90 11.72 -4.18 12.45
N GLU A 91 11.34 -4.93 13.49
CA GLU A 91 11.31 -6.39 13.47
C GLU A 91 10.41 -6.92 12.34
N ILE A 92 9.16 -6.43 12.27
CA ILE A 92 8.21 -6.81 11.22
C ILE A 92 8.75 -6.42 9.85
N THR A 93 9.16 -5.17 9.67
CA THR A 93 9.53 -4.65 8.34
C THR A 93 10.83 -5.26 7.81
N SER A 94 11.78 -5.56 8.70
CA SER A 94 13.03 -6.24 8.33
C SER A 94 12.84 -7.71 7.97
N SER A 95 11.71 -8.32 8.35
CA SER A 95 11.39 -9.71 8.01
C SER A 95 10.88 -9.88 6.56
N PHE A 96 10.51 -8.79 5.90
CA PHE A 96 9.97 -8.83 4.54
C PHE A 96 11.06 -8.60 3.48
N ASP A 97 11.05 -9.44 2.45
CA ASP A 97 11.90 -9.32 1.27
C ASP A 97 11.12 -9.75 0.02
N HIS A 98 10.62 -8.77 -0.71
CA HIS A 98 9.81 -8.98 -1.92
C HIS A 98 9.80 -7.71 -2.78
N ASP A 99 9.81 -7.85 -4.10
CA ASP A 99 9.92 -6.71 -5.03
C ASP A 99 8.75 -5.73 -4.94
N ASN A 100 7.58 -6.18 -4.50
CA ASN A 100 6.38 -5.35 -4.32
C ASN A 100 6.06 -4.98 -2.86
N ILE A 101 7.03 -5.10 -1.94
CA ILE A 101 6.94 -4.62 -0.55
C ILE A 101 8.07 -3.64 -0.30
N LEU A 102 7.81 -2.51 0.39
CA LEU A 102 8.87 -1.53 0.59
C LEU A 102 10.00 -2.10 1.47
N LYS A 103 11.23 -2.00 0.96
CA LYS A 103 12.43 -2.53 1.59
C LYS A 103 13.02 -1.57 2.61
N LEU A 104 13.14 -2.05 3.85
CA LEU A 104 13.99 -1.44 4.86
C LEU A 104 15.46 -1.75 4.52
N LEU A 105 16.25 -0.71 4.24
CA LEU A 105 17.68 -0.83 3.95
C LEU A 105 18.52 -0.96 5.22
N GLY A 106 18.04 -0.38 6.32
CA GLY A 106 18.67 -0.47 7.63
C GLY A 106 18.13 0.55 8.62
N ILE A 107 18.77 0.62 9.78
CA ILE A 107 18.46 1.58 10.84
C ILE A 107 19.70 2.39 11.20
N ILE A 108 19.50 3.60 11.70
CA ILE A 108 20.58 4.43 12.26
C ILE A 108 20.34 4.59 13.76
N ILE A 109 21.37 4.30 14.54
CA ILE A 109 21.39 4.46 16.00
C ILE A 109 22.54 5.41 16.33
N HIS A 110 22.24 6.61 16.84
CA HIS A 110 23.24 7.64 17.12
C HIS A 110 23.45 7.93 18.61
N ASP A 111 22.45 7.69 19.47
CA ASP A 111 22.58 7.69 20.94
C ASP A 111 21.50 6.78 21.57
N ILE A 112 21.80 6.17 22.73
CA ILE A 112 20.88 5.35 23.54
C ILE A 112 19.62 6.16 23.96
N ARG A 113 19.76 7.50 24.04
CA ARG A 113 18.69 8.41 24.46
C ARG A 113 17.83 8.93 23.31
N GLU A 114 18.33 8.92 22.08
CA GLU A 114 17.63 9.48 20.93
C GLU A 114 16.83 8.42 20.16
N THR A 115 15.89 8.88 19.33
CA THR A 115 15.01 7.98 18.60
C THR A 115 15.70 7.49 17.32
N PRO A 116 15.84 6.17 17.11
CA PRO A 116 16.50 5.62 15.93
C PRO A 116 15.79 5.98 14.63
N TYR A 117 16.53 5.99 13.52
CA TYR A 117 15.98 6.23 12.19
C TYR A 117 15.80 4.92 11.44
N MET A 118 14.76 4.83 10.60
CA MET A 118 14.64 3.77 9.61
C MET A 118 14.98 4.33 8.23
N VAL A 119 15.83 3.63 7.49
CA VAL A 119 16.26 4.01 6.15
C VAL A 119 15.65 3.04 5.16
N PHE A 120 14.91 3.55 4.20
CA PHE A 120 14.18 2.80 3.18
C PHE A 120 14.67 3.16 1.78
N GLU A 121 14.35 2.31 0.81
CA GLU A 121 14.44 2.70 -0.59
C GLU A 121 13.52 3.90 -0.87
N TYR A 122 13.94 4.78 -1.78
CA TYR A 122 13.17 5.95 -2.16
C TYR A 122 12.25 5.67 -3.35
N MET A 123 10.98 6.03 -3.22
CA MET A 123 9.96 5.82 -4.25
C MET A 123 9.66 7.15 -4.95
N THR A 124 10.25 7.32 -6.13
CA THR A 124 10.39 8.60 -6.85
C THR A 124 9.09 9.29 -7.23
N HIS A 125 7.99 8.57 -7.33
CA HIS A 125 6.68 9.13 -7.72
C HIS A 125 5.70 9.28 -6.54
N GLY A 126 6.12 8.95 -5.31
CA GLY A 126 5.30 9.09 -4.12
C GLY A 126 4.17 8.05 -4.04
N ASP A 127 3.05 8.40 -3.40
CA ASP A 127 1.93 7.47 -3.22
C ASP A 127 1.08 7.29 -4.49
N LEU A 128 0.60 6.06 -4.68
CA LEU A 128 -0.15 5.67 -5.87
C LEU A 128 -1.47 6.42 -6.00
N ALA A 129 -2.13 6.81 -4.90
CA ALA A 129 -3.38 7.58 -4.97
C ALA A 129 -3.18 8.92 -5.67
N GLN A 130 -2.07 9.63 -5.39
CA GLN A 130 -1.73 10.86 -6.10
C GLN A 130 -1.36 10.61 -7.56
N VAL A 131 -0.59 9.55 -7.85
CA VAL A 131 -0.20 9.20 -9.23
C VAL A 131 -1.44 8.91 -10.09
N LEU A 132 -2.42 8.18 -9.54
CA LEU A 132 -3.70 7.89 -10.18
C LEU A 132 -4.50 9.17 -10.46
N ARG A 133 -4.66 10.06 -9.46
CA ARG A 133 -5.42 11.31 -9.62
C ARG A 133 -4.82 12.25 -10.65
N LYS A 134 -3.48 12.31 -10.77
CA LYS A 134 -2.79 13.10 -11.82
C LYS A 134 -2.99 12.52 -13.23
N ASN A 135 -3.46 11.28 -13.33
CA ASN A 135 -3.76 10.59 -14.59
C ASN A 135 -5.27 10.47 -14.88
N ASP A 136 -6.14 11.09 -14.07
CA ASP A 136 -7.58 11.05 -14.30
C ASP A 136 -7.93 11.72 -15.65
N PRO A 137 -8.57 11.02 -16.60
CA PRO A 137 -8.92 11.58 -17.90
C PRO A 137 -9.95 12.73 -17.83
N HIS A 138 -10.72 12.82 -16.74
CA HIS A 138 -11.73 13.85 -16.54
C HIS A 138 -11.19 15.04 -15.74
N VAL A 139 -10.09 14.87 -15.02
CA VAL A 139 -9.55 15.88 -14.11
C VAL A 139 -8.06 16.09 -14.38
N LYS A 140 -7.72 17.19 -15.06
CA LYS A 140 -6.33 17.58 -15.30
C LYS A 140 -5.73 18.23 -14.04
N ILE A 141 -5.20 17.41 -13.13
CA ILE A 141 -4.46 17.90 -11.96
C ILE A 141 -2.96 17.87 -12.24
N GLY A 142 -2.40 19.05 -12.50
CA GLY A 142 -0.96 19.24 -12.68
C GLY A 142 -0.36 18.57 -13.91
N GLU A 143 0.95 18.70 -14.06
CA GLU A 143 1.71 17.92 -15.04
C GLU A 143 2.14 16.59 -14.40
N THR A 144 2.03 15.49 -15.14
CA THR A 144 2.50 14.18 -14.72
C THR A 144 3.64 13.72 -15.62
N SER A 145 4.76 13.32 -15.02
CA SER A 145 5.85 12.64 -15.72
C SER A 145 5.51 11.18 -16.05
N VAL A 146 4.47 10.64 -15.41
CA VAL A 146 4.02 9.26 -15.53
C VAL A 146 2.68 9.24 -16.26
N LYS A 147 2.60 8.51 -17.38
CA LYS A 147 1.35 8.26 -18.10
C LYS A 147 0.84 6.86 -17.83
N LEU A 148 -0.41 6.74 -17.38
CA LEU A 148 -1.06 5.46 -17.12
C LEU A 148 -2.04 5.11 -18.24
N THR A 149 -1.73 4.09 -19.04
CA THR A 149 -2.70 3.45 -19.93
C THR A 149 -3.38 2.29 -19.20
N LYS A 150 -4.32 1.62 -19.87
CA LYS A 150 -4.95 0.41 -19.32
C LYS A 150 -3.94 -0.69 -18.98
N VAL A 151 -2.85 -0.79 -19.74
CA VAL A 151 -1.80 -1.79 -19.49
C VAL A 151 -1.11 -1.50 -18.16
N GLU A 152 -0.69 -0.25 -17.92
CA GLU A 152 -0.05 0.14 -16.66
C GLU A 152 -1.00 0.00 -15.46
N LEU A 153 -2.30 0.32 -15.59
CA LEU A 153 -3.26 0.13 -14.50
C LEU A 153 -3.37 -1.35 -14.09
N ILE A 154 -3.35 -2.27 -15.06
CA ILE A 154 -3.41 -3.71 -14.79
C ILE A 154 -2.10 -4.20 -14.22
N ASP A 155 -0.97 -3.70 -14.70
CA ASP A 155 0.34 -4.02 -14.16
C ASP A 155 0.46 -3.58 -12.69
N ILE A 156 0.07 -2.34 -12.37
CA ILE A 156 -0.03 -1.82 -11.00
C ILE A 156 -0.90 -2.73 -10.13
N ALA A 157 -2.08 -3.10 -10.60
CA ALA A 157 -2.98 -4.00 -9.87
C ALA A 157 -2.33 -5.38 -9.62
N THR A 158 -1.61 -5.89 -10.61
CA THR A 158 -0.90 -7.18 -10.56
C THR A 158 0.24 -7.16 -9.56
N GLN A 159 1.05 -6.10 -9.55
CA GLN A 159 2.14 -5.87 -8.61
C GLN A 159 1.63 -5.85 -7.15
N ILE A 160 0.53 -5.13 -6.88
CA ILE A 160 -0.08 -5.11 -5.54
C ILE A 160 -0.63 -6.49 -5.15
N ALA A 161 -1.27 -7.22 -6.07
CA ALA A 161 -1.73 -8.58 -5.80
C ALA A 161 -0.55 -9.52 -5.47
N CYS A 162 0.57 -9.37 -6.17
CA CYS A 162 1.80 -10.12 -5.92
C CYS A 162 2.34 -9.87 -4.51
N GLY A 163 2.48 -8.59 -4.13
CA GLY A 163 2.90 -8.18 -2.78
C GLY A 163 1.95 -8.68 -1.69
N MET A 164 0.64 -8.54 -1.87
CA MET A 164 -0.33 -9.03 -0.87
C MET A 164 -0.32 -10.55 -0.76
N ASN A 165 -0.15 -11.28 -1.87
CA ASN A 165 0.00 -12.74 -1.85
C ASN A 165 1.26 -13.15 -1.07
N TYR A 166 2.36 -12.42 -1.22
CA TYR A 166 3.56 -12.61 -0.39
C TYR A 166 3.25 -12.36 1.10
N LEU A 167 2.67 -11.21 1.47
CA LEU A 167 2.34 -10.90 2.87
C LEU A 167 1.43 -11.95 3.50
N SER A 168 0.41 -12.41 2.76
CA SER A 168 -0.48 -13.48 3.22
C SER A 168 0.27 -14.80 3.44
N SER A 169 1.24 -15.14 2.60
CA SER A 169 2.11 -16.32 2.79
C SER A 169 3.00 -16.21 4.02
N GLN A 170 3.34 -14.98 4.45
CA GLN A 170 4.04 -14.69 5.70
C GLN A 170 3.09 -14.58 6.90
N HIS A 171 1.81 -14.95 6.72
CA HIS A 171 0.75 -14.80 7.72
C HIS A 171 0.59 -13.36 8.25
N PHE A 172 0.94 -12.36 7.44
CA PHE A 172 0.75 -10.96 7.76
C PHE A 172 -0.60 -10.47 7.24
N VAL A 173 -1.26 -9.64 8.05
CA VAL A 173 -2.52 -8.98 7.72
C VAL A 173 -2.28 -7.49 7.76
N HIS A 174 -2.46 -6.81 6.63
CA HIS A 174 -2.14 -5.40 6.43
C HIS A 174 -3.15 -4.46 7.11
N ARG A 175 -4.47 -4.73 7.01
CA ARG A 175 -5.56 -4.00 7.69
C ARG A 175 -5.84 -2.57 7.25
N ASP A 176 -4.96 -1.97 6.47
CA ASP A 176 -5.07 -0.62 5.92
C ASP A 176 -4.57 -0.61 4.47
N LEU A 177 -4.85 -1.68 3.72
CA LEU A 177 -4.50 -1.72 2.31
C LEU A 177 -5.37 -0.72 1.53
N ALA A 178 -4.70 0.26 0.91
CA ALA A 178 -5.30 1.30 0.09
C ALA A 178 -4.24 1.85 -0.88
N THR A 179 -4.65 2.54 -1.94
CA THR A 179 -3.67 3.11 -2.89
C THR A 179 -2.77 4.18 -2.25
N ARG A 180 -3.24 4.89 -1.20
CA ARG A 180 -2.41 5.82 -0.41
C ARG A 180 -1.24 5.16 0.34
N ASN A 181 -1.35 3.85 0.58
CA ASN A 181 -0.36 3.02 1.27
C ASN A 181 0.43 2.15 0.28
N CYS A 182 0.35 2.47 -1.01
CA CYS A 182 1.21 1.91 -2.05
C CYS A 182 2.08 3.05 -2.60
N LEU A 183 3.38 2.81 -2.74
CA LEU A 183 4.33 3.79 -3.26
C LEU A 183 4.78 3.38 -4.67
N VAL A 184 5.09 4.38 -5.48
CA VAL A 184 5.48 4.20 -6.90
C VAL A 184 6.91 4.72 -7.10
N GLY A 185 7.77 3.84 -7.61
CA GLY A 185 9.17 4.12 -7.92
C GLY A 185 9.41 4.19 -9.42
N ASP A 186 10.69 4.21 -9.80
CA ASP A 186 11.08 4.26 -11.20
C ASP A 186 10.54 3.06 -11.98
N SER A 187 10.31 3.27 -13.28
CA SER A 187 9.70 2.28 -14.18
C SER A 187 8.35 1.74 -13.70
N LEU A 188 7.59 2.55 -12.94
CA LEU A 188 6.27 2.18 -12.39
C LEU A 188 6.30 0.97 -11.45
N THR A 189 7.43 0.73 -10.77
CA THR A 189 7.48 -0.29 -9.72
C THR A 189 6.61 0.13 -8.54
N VAL A 190 5.63 -0.70 -8.16
CA VAL A 190 4.73 -0.45 -7.04
C VAL A 190 5.09 -1.32 -5.86
N LYS A 191 5.25 -0.67 -4.71
CA LYS A 191 5.55 -1.33 -3.44
C LYS A 191 4.53 -0.98 -2.38
N ILE A 192 3.96 -2.00 -1.77
CA ILE A 192 3.05 -1.87 -0.63
C ILE A 192 3.86 -1.41 0.56
N SER A 193 3.27 -0.52 1.35
CA SER A 193 3.91 -0.02 2.54
C SER A 193 2.94 0.17 3.71
N ASP A 194 3.46 -0.01 4.92
CA ASP A 194 2.80 0.38 6.17
C ASP A 194 3.19 1.82 6.61
N PHE A 195 3.69 2.64 5.69
CA PHE A 195 3.96 4.04 5.95
C PHE A 195 2.66 4.78 6.29
N GLY A 196 2.42 4.98 7.58
CA GLY A 196 1.48 5.98 8.11
C GLY A 196 1.89 7.44 7.82
N LEU A 197 2.64 7.68 6.74
CA LEU A 197 3.27 8.94 6.36
C LEU A 197 2.32 9.96 5.75
N SER A 198 1.14 9.53 5.33
CA SER A 198 0.26 10.37 4.51
C SER A 198 -1.03 10.73 5.24
N ARG A 199 -1.05 10.68 6.58
CA ARG A 199 -2.30 10.87 7.31
C ARG A 199 -2.89 12.27 7.19
N ASP A 200 -2.08 13.31 7.04
CA ASP A 200 -2.61 14.69 7.10
C ASP A 200 -3.52 15.03 5.91
N ILE A 201 -3.10 14.70 4.68
CA ILE A 201 -3.93 14.91 3.48
C ILE A 201 -5.05 13.88 3.32
N TYR A 202 -4.94 12.72 3.98
CA TYR A 202 -5.92 11.64 3.95
C TYR A 202 -6.70 11.50 5.25
N THR A 203 -6.74 12.54 6.11
CA THR A 203 -7.43 12.51 7.40
C THR A 203 -8.90 12.13 7.25
N CYS A 204 -9.55 12.61 6.19
CA CYS A 204 -10.95 12.32 5.86
C CYS A 204 -11.25 10.84 5.56
N ASP A 205 -10.23 10.04 5.22
CA ASP A 205 -10.38 8.61 4.97
C ASP A 205 -10.52 7.79 6.27
N TYR A 206 -10.22 8.40 7.42
CA TYR A 206 -10.27 7.74 8.71
C TYR A 206 -11.50 8.19 9.51
N TYR A 207 -12.22 7.22 10.05
CA TYR A 207 -13.42 7.43 10.85
C TYR A 207 -13.32 6.72 12.20
N ARG A 208 -14.00 7.27 13.21
CA ARG A 208 -13.98 6.75 14.58
C ARG A 208 -15.21 5.91 14.86
N ILE A 209 -15.06 4.58 14.82
CA ILE A 209 -16.12 3.66 15.26
C ILE A 209 -16.04 3.50 16.79
N GLY A 210 -17.14 3.75 17.49
CA GLY A 210 -17.25 3.48 18.94
C GLY A 210 -16.31 4.30 19.83
N GLY A 211 -15.84 5.47 19.38
CA GLY A 211 -15.17 6.48 20.21
C GLY A 211 -13.67 6.30 20.48
N SER A 212 -13.06 5.16 20.15
CA SER A 212 -11.69 4.83 20.61
C SER A 212 -10.60 4.90 19.53
N ARG A 213 -10.83 4.42 18.30
CA ARG A 213 -9.80 4.31 17.26
C ARG A 213 -10.26 4.83 15.90
N MET A 214 -9.36 5.52 15.20
CA MET A 214 -9.51 5.94 13.80
C MET A 214 -9.24 4.75 12.86
N LEU A 215 -10.16 4.48 11.94
CA LEU A 215 -10.14 3.31 11.05
C LEU A 215 -10.51 3.71 9.60
N PRO A 216 -9.92 3.07 8.57
CA PRO A 216 -10.18 3.37 7.16
C PRO A 216 -11.47 2.70 6.67
N VAL A 217 -12.62 3.07 7.24
CA VAL A 217 -13.88 2.31 7.14
C VAL A 217 -14.35 2.01 5.72
N ARG A 218 -14.00 2.88 4.75
CA ARG A 218 -14.37 2.72 3.34
C ARG A 218 -13.63 1.57 2.63
N TRP A 219 -12.53 1.09 3.22
CA TRP A 219 -11.73 -0.04 2.73
C TRP A 219 -11.98 -1.33 3.52
N MET A 220 -12.75 -1.27 4.60
CA MET A 220 -12.85 -2.37 5.55
C MET A 220 -13.95 -3.37 5.15
N ALA A 221 -13.66 -4.65 5.41
CA ALA A 221 -14.63 -5.72 5.26
C ALA A 221 -15.76 -5.62 6.31
N PRO A 222 -16.97 -6.16 6.04
CA PRO A 222 -18.10 -6.11 6.97
C PRO A 222 -17.76 -6.67 8.36
N GLU A 223 -17.03 -7.79 8.44
CA GLU A 223 -16.61 -8.40 9.70
C GLU A 223 -15.59 -7.55 10.48
N SER A 224 -14.78 -6.76 9.76
CA SER A 224 -13.84 -5.82 10.37
C SER A 224 -14.56 -4.61 10.93
N VAL A 225 -15.54 -4.07 10.19
CA VAL A 225 -16.37 -2.94 10.63
C VAL A 225 -17.22 -3.33 11.84
N LYS A 226 -17.88 -4.50 11.78
CA LYS A 226 -18.86 -4.93 12.78
C LYS A 226 -18.23 -5.54 14.03
N TYR A 227 -17.16 -6.31 13.86
CA TYR A 227 -16.59 -7.13 14.94
C TYR A 227 -15.10 -6.83 15.21
N GLY A 228 -14.47 -5.92 14.46
CA GLY A 228 -13.04 -5.65 14.59
C GLY A 228 -12.16 -6.85 14.21
N ARG A 229 -12.67 -7.79 13.41
CA ARG A 229 -11.93 -8.97 12.96
C ARG A 229 -11.13 -8.66 11.71
N PHE A 230 -9.82 -8.87 11.77
CA PHE A 230 -8.89 -8.67 10.65
C PHE A 230 -8.19 -9.98 10.32
N THR A 231 -8.24 -10.38 9.04
CA THR A 231 -7.66 -11.61 8.49
C THR A 231 -7.17 -11.38 7.05
N SER A 232 -6.50 -12.36 6.45
CA SER A 232 -6.14 -12.27 5.02
C SER A 232 -7.37 -12.10 4.12
N GLU A 233 -8.53 -12.65 4.50
CA GLU A 233 -9.78 -12.47 3.76
C GLU A 233 -10.35 -11.05 3.90
N SER A 234 -10.13 -10.36 5.03
CA SER A 234 -10.49 -8.94 5.13
C SER A 234 -9.56 -8.07 4.29
N ASP A 235 -8.29 -8.44 4.15
CA ASP A 235 -7.36 -7.76 3.22
C ASP A 235 -7.74 -8.00 1.75
N VAL A 236 -8.31 -9.16 1.41
CA VAL A 236 -8.89 -9.41 0.07
C VAL A 236 -10.02 -8.42 -0.23
N TRP A 237 -10.88 -8.13 0.75
CA TRP A 237 -11.92 -7.10 0.58
C TRP A 237 -11.30 -5.73 0.28
N SER A 238 -10.32 -5.32 1.07
CA SER A 238 -9.58 -4.07 0.87
C SER A 238 -8.88 -4.04 -0.49
N TYR A 239 -8.33 -5.16 -0.96
CA TYR A 239 -7.76 -5.27 -2.30
C TYR A 239 -8.80 -5.04 -3.40
N GLY A 240 -10.04 -5.51 -3.23
CA GLY A 240 -11.16 -5.18 -4.12
C GLY A 240 -11.40 -3.67 -4.20
N VAL A 241 -11.31 -2.96 -3.07
CA VAL A 241 -11.40 -1.48 -3.03
C VAL A 241 -10.19 -0.84 -3.71
N VAL A 242 -8.98 -1.36 -3.54
CA VAL A 242 -7.78 -0.90 -4.26
C VAL A 242 -7.93 -1.05 -5.77
N LEU A 243 -8.46 -2.17 -6.26
CA LEU A 243 -8.80 -2.31 -7.68
C LEU A 243 -9.78 -1.22 -8.10
N TRP A 244 -10.82 -0.96 -7.30
CA TRP A 244 -11.77 0.10 -7.60
C TRP A 244 -11.11 1.48 -7.66
N GLU A 245 -10.22 1.81 -6.73
CA GLU A 245 -9.42 3.04 -6.75
C GLU A 245 -8.57 3.15 -8.02
N ILE A 246 -7.85 2.09 -8.41
CA ILE A 246 -7.01 2.05 -9.62
C ILE A 246 -7.84 2.39 -10.86
N PHE A 247 -8.97 1.70 -11.05
CA PHE A 247 -9.81 1.86 -12.24
C PHE A 247 -10.77 3.05 -12.17
N SER A 248 -10.78 3.78 -11.06
CA SER A 248 -11.47 5.07 -10.90
C SER A 248 -10.51 6.25 -10.80
N TYR A 249 -9.21 6.03 -11.06
CA TYR A 249 -8.16 7.04 -11.00
C TYR A 249 -8.05 7.75 -9.64
N GLY A 250 -8.17 6.97 -8.56
CA GLY A 250 -7.97 7.45 -7.18
C GLY A 250 -9.13 8.28 -6.63
N LYS A 251 -10.35 8.07 -7.17
CA LYS A 251 -11.58 8.59 -6.56
C LYS A 251 -11.75 8.00 -5.16
N GLN A 252 -12.41 8.76 -4.29
CA GLN A 252 -12.75 8.26 -2.95
C GLN A 252 -13.82 7.16 -3.07
N PRO A 253 -13.63 5.98 -2.44
CA PRO A 253 -14.67 4.96 -2.39
C PRO A 253 -15.94 5.50 -1.74
N TYR A 254 -17.10 5.23 -2.35
CA TYR A 254 -18.41 5.76 -1.93
C TYR A 254 -18.44 7.29 -1.85
N PHE A 255 -17.83 7.96 -2.83
CA PHE A 255 -17.83 9.42 -2.94
C PHE A 255 -19.26 9.97 -2.86
N GLY A 256 -19.42 11.10 -2.15
CA GLY A 256 -20.72 11.75 -1.93
C GLY A 256 -21.48 11.26 -0.69
N HIS A 257 -21.00 10.22 -0.01
CA HIS A 257 -21.61 9.67 1.21
C HIS A 257 -20.79 9.96 2.45
N SER A 258 -21.45 10.06 3.61
CA SER A 258 -20.78 10.15 4.92
C SER A 258 -20.17 8.80 5.34
N ASN A 259 -19.28 8.81 6.34
CA ASN A 259 -18.69 7.56 6.83
C ASN A 259 -19.74 6.66 7.52
N GLU A 260 -20.74 7.25 8.16
CA GLU A 260 -21.88 6.56 8.77
C GLU A 260 -22.76 5.86 7.73
N GLU A 261 -23.04 6.54 6.61
CA GLU A 261 -23.77 5.96 5.48
C GLU A 261 -23.00 4.79 4.88
N VAL A 262 -21.68 4.95 4.68
CA VAL A 262 -20.84 3.87 4.15
C VAL A 262 -20.81 2.66 5.08
N VAL A 263 -20.71 2.86 6.39
CA VAL A 263 -20.83 1.77 7.37
C VAL A 263 -22.18 1.06 7.24
N THR A 264 -23.26 1.80 7.00
CA THR A 264 -24.60 1.23 6.79
C THR A 264 -24.67 0.43 5.49
N PHE A 265 -24.08 0.94 4.40
CA PHE A 265 -24.00 0.26 3.11
C PHE A 265 -23.23 -1.05 3.20
N ILE A 266 -22.03 -1.03 3.79
CA ILE A 266 -21.19 -2.22 3.97
C ILE A 266 -21.93 -3.29 4.77
N ASN A 267 -22.58 -2.90 5.88
CA ASN A 267 -23.36 -3.83 6.71
C ASN A 267 -24.61 -4.38 6.00
N SER A 268 -25.15 -3.65 5.02
CA SER A 268 -26.30 -4.06 4.20
C SER A 268 -25.89 -4.84 2.95
N GLY A 269 -24.59 -5.09 2.76
CA GLY A 269 -24.05 -5.79 1.60
C GLY A 269 -23.99 -4.96 0.31
N ILE A 270 -24.13 -3.63 0.42
CA ILE A 270 -24.02 -2.71 -0.71
C ILE A 270 -22.53 -2.46 -1.00
N THR A 271 -22.10 -2.85 -2.20
CA THR A 271 -20.72 -2.69 -2.68
C THR A 271 -20.60 -1.53 -3.67
N LEU A 272 -19.37 -1.14 -3.99
CA LEU A 272 -19.09 -0.11 -4.99
C LEU A 272 -19.56 -0.54 -6.39
N GLU A 273 -20.08 0.41 -7.16
CA GLU A 273 -20.46 0.20 -8.55
C GLU A 273 -19.24 0.10 -9.47
N LYS A 274 -19.40 -0.55 -10.62
CA LYS A 274 -18.34 -0.67 -11.63
C LYS A 274 -17.90 0.72 -12.13
N PRO A 275 -16.60 1.08 -12.06
CA PRO A 275 -16.13 2.31 -12.69
C PRO A 275 -16.41 2.31 -14.20
N GLU A 276 -16.63 3.50 -14.76
CA GLU A 276 -17.05 3.69 -16.17
C GLU A 276 -16.16 2.91 -17.15
N TRP A 277 -14.85 3.13 -17.08
CA TRP A 277 -13.85 2.56 -17.98
C TRP A 277 -13.23 1.23 -17.50
N CYS A 278 -13.74 0.69 -16.39
CA CYS A 278 -13.26 -0.58 -15.84
C CYS A 278 -13.70 -1.77 -16.72
N PRO A 279 -12.76 -2.63 -17.16
CA PRO A 279 -13.09 -3.84 -17.89
C PRO A 279 -13.96 -4.80 -17.06
N PRO A 280 -14.96 -5.47 -17.65
CA PRO A 280 -15.83 -6.41 -16.94
C PRO A 280 -15.05 -7.51 -16.20
N THR A 281 -13.97 -8.02 -16.79
CA THR A 281 -13.09 -9.03 -16.17
C THR A 281 -12.51 -8.55 -14.84
N ILE A 282 -12.09 -7.28 -14.75
CA ILE A 282 -11.56 -6.70 -13.52
C ILE A 282 -12.69 -6.52 -12.50
N TYR A 283 -13.85 -6.03 -12.92
CA TYR A 283 -14.99 -5.87 -12.00
C TYR A 283 -15.50 -7.21 -11.45
N ASN A 284 -15.39 -8.30 -12.22
CA ASN A 284 -15.69 -9.64 -11.73
C ASN A 284 -14.71 -10.07 -10.63
N ILE A 285 -13.44 -9.66 -10.71
CA ILE A 285 -12.47 -9.87 -9.62
C ILE A 285 -12.89 -9.06 -8.38
N MET A 286 -13.22 -7.77 -8.55
CA MET A 286 -13.72 -6.93 -7.44
C MET A 286 -14.94 -7.55 -6.75
N SER A 287 -15.90 -8.02 -7.54
CA SER A 287 -17.11 -8.70 -7.06
C SER A 287 -16.81 -10.01 -6.32
N GLY A 288 -15.74 -10.71 -6.72
CA GLY A 288 -15.23 -11.89 -6.02
C GLY A 288 -14.51 -11.55 -4.72
N CYS A 289 -13.90 -10.37 -4.60
CA CYS A 289 -13.34 -9.87 -3.34
C CYS A 289 -14.42 -9.47 -2.34
N TRP A 290 -15.56 -8.97 -2.81
CA TRP A 290 -16.63 -8.43 -1.96
C TRP A 290 -17.75 -9.43 -1.61
N LYS A 291 -17.45 -10.73 -1.61
CA LYS A 291 -18.36 -11.72 -1.05
C LYS A 291 -18.55 -11.48 0.45
N GLN A 292 -19.81 -11.56 0.88
CA GLN A 292 -20.19 -11.25 2.27
C GLN A 292 -19.57 -12.24 3.26
N ASP A 293 -19.64 -13.54 2.96
CA ASP A 293 -18.90 -14.55 3.69
C ASP A 293 -17.41 -14.49 3.30
N PRO A 294 -16.49 -14.28 4.26
CA PRO A 294 -15.05 -14.27 3.98
C PRO A 294 -14.55 -15.53 3.26
N ARG A 295 -15.18 -16.68 3.48
CA ARG A 295 -14.78 -17.98 2.89
C ARG A 295 -15.10 -18.09 1.40
N ASP A 296 -16.07 -17.31 0.94
CA ASP A 296 -16.48 -17.30 -0.46
C ASP A 296 -15.66 -16.31 -1.30
N ARG A 297 -14.82 -15.49 -0.66
CA ARG A 297 -13.97 -14.52 -1.35
C ARG A 297 -12.89 -15.21 -2.16
N LEU A 298 -12.49 -14.57 -3.26
CA LEU A 298 -11.32 -15.02 -4.02
C LEU A 298 -10.06 -14.99 -3.14
N THR A 299 -9.16 -15.96 -3.33
CA THR A 299 -7.84 -15.90 -2.70
C THR A 299 -6.92 -14.93 -3.44
N LEU A 300 -5.95 -14.32 -2.75
CA LEU A 300 -4.94 -13.46 -3.36
C LEU A 300 -4.17 -14.17 -4.49
N LYS A 301 -3.87 -15.46 -4.32
CA LYS A 301 -3.26 -16.30 -5.36
C LYS A 301 -4.13 -16.39 -6.62
N THR A 302 -5.44 -16.61 -6.45
CA THR A 302 -6.39 -16.67 -7.57
C THR A 302 -6.52 -15.31 -8.26
N ILE A 303 -6.61 -14.23 -7.48
CA ILE A 303 -6.66 -12.85 -7.97
C ILE A 303 -5.42 -12.54 -8.83
N TYR A 304 -4.23 -12.78 -8.29
CA TYR A 304 -2.96 -12.57 -9.00
C TYR A 304 -2.93 -13.34 -10.33
N LYS A 305 -3.33 -14.62 -10.32
CA LYS A 305 -3.41 -15.43 -11.54
C LYS A 305 -4.37 -14.83 -12.57
N HIS A 306 -5.57 -14.42 -12.17
CA HIS A 306 -6.54 -13.82 -13.09
C HIS A 306 -6.02 -12.53 -13.72
N LEU A 307 -5.29 -11.71 -12.98
CA LEU A 307 -4.70 -10.48 -13.48
C LEU A 307 -3.58 -10.74 -14.49
N ILE A 308 -2.70 -11.71 -14.21
CA ILE A 308 -1.66 -12.16 -15.16
C ILE A 308 -2.30 -12.69 -16.46
N ASP A 309 -3.28 -13.59 -16.33
CA ASP A 309 -3.96 -14.19 -17.48
C ASP A 309 -4.66 -13.09 -18.33
N TYR A 310 -5.24 -12.08 -17.68
CA TYR A 310 -5.84 -10.93 -18.36
C TYR A 310 -4.80 -10.01 -19.02
N SER A 311 -3.70 -9.70 -18.33
CA SER A 311 -2.59 -8.91 -18.87
C SER A 311 -2.03 -9.53 -20.15
N HIS A 312 -1.77 -10.84 -20.14
CA HIS A 312 -1.32 -11.57 -21.33
C HIS A 312 -2.33 -11.49 -22.48
N SER A 313 -3.64 -11.54 -22.18
CA SER A 313 -4.68 -11.41 -23.22
C SER A 313 -4.66 -10.04 -23.90
N LEU A 314 -4.38 -8.97 -23.14
CA LEU A 314 -4.29 -7.62 -23.69
C LEU A 314 -3.05 -7.43 -24.55
N ILE A 315 -1.89 -7.90 -24.09
CA ILE A 315 -0.65 -7.81 -24.86
C ILE A 315 -0.80 -8.52 -26.21
N ARG A 316 -1.39 -9.71 -26.23
CA ARG A 316 -1.66 -10.45 -27.48
C ARG A 316 -2.59 -9.68 -28.41
N ASN A 317 -3.65 -9.06 -27.88
CA ASN A 317 -4.59 -8.29 -28.69
C ASN A 317 -3.96 -7.01 -29.26
N VAL A 318 -3.04 -6.35 -28.54
CA VAL A 318 -2.28 -5.21 -29.07
C VAL A 318 -1.38 -5.62 -30.24
N HIS A 319 -0.77 -6.82 -30.19
CA HIS A 319 0.10 -7.31 -31.26
C HIS A 319 -0.65 -7.80 -32.51
N ILE A 320 -1.96 -8.04 -32.41
CA ILE A 320 -2.80 -8.51 -33.53
C ILE A 320 -3.44 -7.33 -34.31
N GLN A 321 -3.42 -6.10 -33.77
CA GLN A 321 -3.82 -4.89 -34.49
C GLN A 321 -2.59 -4.11 -34.99
N PRO A 322 -1.99 -4.44 -36.14
CA PRO A 322 -1.07 -3.52 -36.79
C PRO A 322 -1.85 -2.28 -37.22
N SER A 323 -1.21 -1.11 -37.07
CA SER A 323 -1.71 0.21 -37.43
C SER A 323 -2.44 0.20 -38.78
N VAL A 324 -3.77 0.33 -38.74
CA VAL A 324 -4.53 0.73 -39.92
C VAL A 324 -4.24 2.21 -40.12
N ASP A 325 -3.46 2.51 -41.15
CA ASP A 325 -3.12 3.84 -41.59
C ASP A 325 -4.37 4.50 -42.20
N TRP A 326 -4.96 5.47 -41.50
CA TRP A 326 -6.22 6.11 -41.91
C TRP A 326 -6.05 7.18 -43.01
N ASP A 327 -4.85 7.34 -43.58
CA ASP A 327 -4.55 8.41 -44.56
C ASP A 327 -4.55 7.97 -46.03
N SER A 328 -5.21 6.86 -46.39
CA SER A 328 -5.23 6.35 -47.77
C SER A 328 -6.62 6.22 -48.43
N GLU A 329 -7.58 7.07 -48.08
CA GLU A 329 -8.77 7.30 -48.92
C GLU A 329 -8.75 8.68 -49.57
N ARG A 330 -8.00 8.77 -50.66
CA ARG A 330 -8.11 9.83 -51.66
C ARG A 330 -8.60 9.22 -52.99
N ILE A 331 -9.75 9.72 -53.46
CA ILE A 331 -10.23 9.79 -54.86
C ILE A 331 -10.76 8.41 -55.40
N TYR A 332 -11.95 8.22 -55.97
CA TYR A 332 -12.75 8.98 -56.94
C TYR A 332 -14.26 8.71 -56.75
N LEU A 333 -15.08 9.78 -56.70
CA LEU A 333 -16.48 9.73 -57.11
C LEU A 333 -16.55 10.12 -58.58
N ILE A 334 -17.07 9.24 -59.43
CA ILE A 334 -17.73 9.58 -60.70
C ILE A 334 -19.22 9.49 -60.45
#